data_AF-A0A6G2Q7C0-F1
#
_entry.id   AF-A0A6G2Q7C0-F1
#
_cell.length_a   1.000
_cell.length_b   1.000
_cell.length_c   1.000
_cell.angle_alpha   90.00
_cell.angle_beta   90.00
_cell.angle_gamma   90.00
#
_symmetry.space_group_name_H-M   'P 1'
#
loop_
_entity.id
_entity.type
_entity.pdbx_description
1 polymer ?
#
loop_
_entity_poly.entity_id
_entity_poly.type
_entity_poly.pdbx_seq_one_letter_code
_entity_poly.pdbx_strand_id
1 'polypeptide(L)' 'EGAFLACSFWMADDLAMIGRVDEARKLFEKLLALRNDLGLLAEEWDPRLQRQVGNFPQAFSHVPLIDTALRLTASGAYGG' A
#
# COMPACT_ATOMS: atom_id res chain seq x y z
N GLU A 1 -8.61 16.37 -3.86
CA GLU A 1 -7.94 15.28 -4.60
C GLU A 1 -7.55 14.22 -3.59
N GLY A 2 -7.68 12.95 -3.95
CA GLY A 2 -7.33 11.83 -3.07
C GLY A 2 -5.81 11.59 -3.06
N ALA A 3 -5.35 10.78 -2.11
CA ALA A 3 -3.98 10.32 -2.08
C ALA A 3 -3.81 9.14 -3.05
N PHE A 4 -2.84 9.24 -3.96
CA PHE A 4 -2.55 8.18 -4.93
C PHE A 4 -1.96 6.96 -4.22
N LEU A 5 -2.63 5.81 -4.35
CA LEU A 5 -2.29 4.62 -3.57
C LEU A 5 -0.97 4.01 -4.01
N ALA A 6 -0.65 4.04 -5.31
CA ALA A 6 0.62 3.54 -5.83
C ALA A 6 1.83 4.25 -5.18
N CYS A 7 1.79 5.59 -5.10
CA CYS A 7 2.85 6.38 -4.47
C CYS A 7 3.01 6.05 -2.99
N SER A 8 1.90 5.73 -2.31
CA SER A 8 1.92 5.36 -0.89
C SER A 8 2.56 3.98 -0.68
N PHE A 9 2.32 3.03 -1.59
CA PHE A 9 3.00 1.72 -1.56
C PHE A 9 4.48 1.85 -1.87
N TRP A 10 4.87 2.62 -2.89
CA TRP A 10 6.28 2.90 -3.17
C TRP A 10 7.00 3.55 -1.98
N MET A 11 6.34 4.44 -1.25
CA MET A 11 6.92 5.00 -0.02
C MET A 11 7.21 3.91 1.03
N ALA A 12 6.33 2.91 1.17
CA ALA A 12 6.60 1.78 2.05
C ALA A 12 7.75 0.91 1.52
N ASP A 13 7.82 0.71 0.20
CA ASP A 13 8.94 0.00 -0.45
C ASP A 13 10.28 0.70 -0.18
N ASP A 14 10.34 2.01 -0.39
CA ASP A 14 11.53 2.84 -0.16
C ASP A 14 11.96 2.81 1.31
N LEU A 15 11.00 2.91 2.25
CA LEU A 15 11.28 2.78 3.68
C LEU A 15 11.93 1.43 4.00
N ALA A 16 11.45 0.34 3.40
CA ALA A 16 12.05 -0.98 3.56
C ALA A 16 13.46 -1.04 2.96
N MET A 17 13.67 -0.44 1.78
CA MET A 17 14.98 -0.38 1.11
C MET A 17 16.05 0.37 1.92
N ILE A 18 15.67 1.39 2.68
CA ILE A 18 16.59 2.14 3.55
C ILE A 18 16.70 1.55 4.97
N GLY A 19 16.19 0.34 5.19
CA GLY A 19 16.27 -0.36 6.47
C GLY A 19 15.27 0.09 7.54
N ARG A 20 14.34 1.00 7.21
CA ARG A 20 13.26 1.46 8.10
C ARG A 20 12.06 0.52 8.02
N VAL A 21 12.33 -0.76 8.28
CA VAL A 21 11.43 -1.88 8.04
C VAL A 21 10.14 -1.80 8.87
N ASP A 22 10.22 -1.39 10.14
CA ASP A 22 9.04 -1.26 10.99
C ASP A 22 8.08 -0.16 10.53
N GLU A 23 8.63 0.94 10.01
CA GLU A 23 7.84 2.05 9.48
C GLU A 23 7.21 1.67 8.15
N ALA A 24 7.97 0.98 7.30
CA ALA A 24 7.46 0.39 6.06
C ALA A 24 6.27 -0.54 6.32
N ARG A 25 6.41 -1.46 7.29
CA ARG A 25 5.33 -2.38 7.69
C ARG A 25 4.08 -1.62 8.17
N LYS A 26 4.25 -0.66 9.09
CA LYS A 26 3.12 0.13 9.62
C LYS A 26 2.38 0.88 8.52
N LEU A 27 3.10 1.48 7.58
CA LEU A 27 2.50 2.16 6.44
C LEU A 27 1.78 1.17 5.52
N PHE A 28 2.43 0.05 5.19
CA PHE A 28 1.86 -0.99 4.34
C PHE A 28 0.57 -1.57 4.94
N GLU A 29 0.53 -1.90 6.23
CA GLU A 29 -0.68 -2.39 6.92
C GLU A 29 -1.82 -1.38 6.89
N LYS A 30 -1.51 -0.09 7.07
CA LYS A 30 -2.50 0.98 6.97
C LYS A 30 -3.11 1.05 5.56
N LEU A 31 -2.30 0.89 4.51
CA LEU A 31 -2.76 0.90 3.13
C LEU A 31 -3.56 -0.37 2.80
N LEU A 32 -3.12 -1.52 3.29
CA LEU A 32 -3.84 -2.79 3.14
C LEU A 32 -5.23 -2.75 3.77
N ALA A 33 -5.43 -1.98 4.84
CA ALA A 33 -6.73 -1.81 5.48
C ALA A 33 -7.74 -1.00 4.64
N LEU A 34 -7.30 -0.33 3.56
CA LEU A 34 -8.17 0.46 2.67
C LEU A 34 -8.85 -0.39 1.59
N ARG A 35 -8.42 -1.64 1.41
CA ARG A 35 -9.03 -2.59 0.49
C ARG A 35 -10.48 -2.85 0.85
N ASN A 36 -11.31 -3.09 -0.16
CA ASN A 36 -12.64 -3.61 0.08
C ASN A 36 -12.58 -5.08 0.53
N ASP A 37 -13.76 -5.65 0.78
CA ASP A 37 -14.00 -7.05 1.12
C ASP A 37 -13.45 -8.05 0.09
N LEU A 38 -13.36 -7.66 -1.19
CA LEU A 38 -12.74 -8.44 -2.25
C LEU A 38 -11.21 -8.30 -2.32
N GLY A 39 -10.61 -7.46 -1.47
CA GLY A 39 -9.17 -7.19 -1.48
C GLY A 39 -8.73 -6.17 -2.54
N LEU A 40 -9.65 -5.43 -3.15
CA LEU A 40 -9.40 -4.52 -4.27
C LEU A 40 -9.23 -3.06 -3.85
N LEU A 41 -8.40 -2.34 -4.60
CA LEU A 41 -8.13 -0.90 -4.46
C LEU A 41 -8.44 -0.11 -5.74
N ALA A 42 -8.90 1.11 -5.53
CA ALA A 42 -8.99 2.15 -6.55
C ALA A 42 -7.63 2.82 -6.75
N GLU A 43 -7.61 3.80 -7.63
CA GLU A 43 -6.46 4.65 -7.90
C GLU A 43 -6.06 5.53 -6.70
N GLU A 44 -7.07 6.10 -6.04
CA GLU A 44 -6.88 7.05 -4.97
C GLU A 44 -7.72 6.71 -3.73
N TRP A 45 -7.27 7.21 -2.58
CA TRP A 45 -8.03 7.24 -1.34
C TRP A 45 -8.33 8.68 -0.94
N ASP A 46 -9.59 9.02 -0.74
CA ASP A 46 -9.98 10.31 -0.16
C ASP A 46 -9.91 10.22 1.37
N PRO A 47 -8.93 10.86 2.04
CA PRO A 47 -8.80 10.79 3.49
C PRO A 47 -9.86 11.60 4.24
N ARG A 48 -10.53 12.57 3.59
CA ARG A 48 -11.55 13.41 4.21
C ARG A 48 -12.89 12.69 4.26
N LEU A 49 -13.25 12.05 3.16
CA LEU A 49 -14.50 11.28 3.05
C LEU A 49 -14.32 9.80 3.38
N GLN A 50 -13.08 9.36 3.62
CA GLN A 50 -12.70 7.98 3.89
C GLN A 50 -13.28 6.99 2.89
N ARG A 51 -13.03 7.23 1.60
CA ARG A 51 -13.53 6.38 0.50
C ARG A 51 -12.50 6.21 -0.61
N GLN A 52 -12.63 5.10 -1.33
CA GLN A 52 -11.91 4.89 -2.58
C GLN A 52 -12.47 5.79 -3.68
N VAL A 53 -11.60 6.40 -4.48
CA VAL A 53 -11.98 7.30 -5.59
C VAL A 53 -11.09 7.05 -6.81
N GLY A 54 -11.55 7.49 -7.98
CA GLY A 54 -10.87 7.27 -9.25
C GLY A 54 -11.17 5.90 -9.85
N ASN A 55 -10.25 5.42 -10.69
CA ASN A 55 -10.41 4.15 -11.40
C ASN A 55 -10.49 2.96 -10.43
N PHE A 56 -11.39 2.02 -10.69
CA PHE A 56 -11.58 0.84 -9.85
C PHE A 56 -12.01 -0.41 -10.67
N PRO A 57 -11.38 -1.58 -10.46
CA PRO A 57 -10.14 -1.80 -9.70
C PRO A 57 -8.93 -1.28 -10.47
N GLN A 58 -7.98 -0.64 -9.79
CA GLN A 58 -6.84 -0.03 -10.47
C GLN A 58 -5.60 -0.93 -10.42
N ALA A 59 -5.19 -1.47 -11.57
CA ALA A 59 -4.00 -2.32 -11.65
C ALA A 59 -2.74 -1.63 -11.10
N PHE A 60 -2.56 -0.35 -11.38
CA PHE A 60 -1.45 0.46 -10.89
C PHE A 60 -1.40 0.62 -9.36
N SER A 61 -2.50 0.40 -8.63
CA SER A 61 -2.48 0.35 -7.16
C SER A 61 -2.11 -1.04 -6.63
N HIS A 62 -2.37 -2.10 -7.41
CA HIS A 62 -2.14 -3.49 -6.99
C HIS A 62 -0.71 -3.98 -7.29
N VAL A 63 -0.09 -3.52 -8.39
CA VAL A 63 1.31 -3.83 -8.71
C VAL A 63 2.26 -3.43 -7.56
N PRO A 64 2.31 -2.16 -7.12
CA PRO A 64 3.21 -1.76 -6.05
C PRO A 64 2.83 -2.36 -4.69
N LEU A 65 1.55 -2.71 -4.47
CA LEU A 65 1.14 -3.49 -3.31
C LEU A 65 1.86 -4.84 -3.28
N ILE A 66 1.83 -5.59 -4.38
CA ILE A 66 2.46 -6.92 -4.48
C ILE A 66 3.98 -6.79 -4.31
N ASP A 67 4.61 -5.83 -5.00
CA ASP A 67 6.06 -5.63 -4.93
C ASP A 67 6.52 -5.30 -3.50
N THR A 68 5.81 -4.38 -2.83
CA THR A 68 6.10 -4.01 -1.44
C THR A 68 5.92 -5.19 -0.50
N ALA A 69 4.88 -6.02 -0.70
CA ALA A 69 4.64 -7.21 0.10
C ALA A 69 5.80 -8.22 -0.02
N LEU A 70 6.27 -8.45 -1.25
CA LEU A 70 7.41 -9.33 -1.52
C LEU A 70 8.68 -8.80 -0.86
N ARG A 71 8.94 -7.49 -0.94
CA ARG A 71 10.10 -6.88 -0.30
C ARG A 71 10.06 -7.00 1.21
N LEU A 72 8.95 -6.63 1.85
CA LEU A 72 8.80 -6.75 3.29
C LEU A 72 8.96 -8.19 3.76
N THR A 73 8.45 -9.17 3.00
CA THR A 73 8.66 -10.59 3.27
C THR A 73 10.16 -10.95 3.23
N ALA A 74 10.88 -10.51 2.19
CA ALA A 74 12.32 -10.75 2.06
C ALA A 74 13.16 -10.06 3.16
N SER A 75 12.70 -8.93 3.70
CA SER A 75 13.36 -8.20 4.79
C SER A 75 13.14 -8.83 6.18
N GLY A 76 12.46 -9.99 6.28
CA GLY A 76 12.07 -10.59 7.57
C GLY A 76 10.93 -9.83 8.26
N ALA A 77 10.25 -8.95 7.52
CA ALA A 77 9.19 -8.07 7.99
C ALA A 77 7.78 -8.62 7.71
N TYR A 78 7.64 -9.86 7.27
CA TYR A 78 6.36 -10.58 7.27
C TYR A 78 6.69 -12.06 7.43
N GLY A 79 6.34 -12.64 8.57
CA GLY A 79 6.76 -13.97 9.00
C GLY A 79 7.60 -13.92 10.28
N GLY A 80 6.92 -13.81 11.42
CA GLY A 80 7.45 -13.94 12.77
C GLY A 80 6.27 -14.26 13.70
#